data_AF-A0A842J224-F1
#
_entry.id   AF-A0A842J224-F1
#
_cell.length_a   1.000
_cell.length_b   1.000
_cell.length_c   1.000
_cell.angle_alpha   90.00
_cell.angle_beta   90.00
_cell.angle_gamma   90.00
#
_symmetry.space_group_name_H-M   'P 1'
#
loop_
_entity.id
_entity.type
_entity.pdbx_description
1 polymer ?
#
loop_
_entity_poly.entity_id
_entity_poly.type
_entity_poly.pdbx_seq_one_letter_code
_entity_poly.pdbx_strand_id
1 'polypeptide(L)' 'MTYIYLGITLYIFVLVILNLLEEKEFFSQLNAALVLIPLILRLFMIK' A
#
# COMPACT_ATOMS: atom_id res chain seq x y z
N MET A 1 6.54 1.75 -19.45
CA MET A 1 6.24 0.68 -18.48
C MET A 1 6.34 1.14 -17.03
N THR A 2 7.44 1.78 -16.60
CA THR A 2 7.63 2.26 -15.21
C THR A 2 6.52 3.18 -14.70
N TYR A 3 6.05 4.16 -15.49
CA TYR A 3 4.98 5.06 -15.05
C TYR A 3 3.61 4.36 -14.92
N ILE A 4 3.32 3.38 -15.77
CA ILE A 4 2.10 2.56 -15.66
C ILE A 4 2.19 1.70 -14.40
N TYR A 5 3.34 1.09 -14.14
CA TYR A 5 3.60 0.32 -12.93
C TYR A 5 3.47 1.19 -11.66
N LEU A 6 4.05 2.40 -11.66
CA LEU A 6 3.91 3.35 -10.56
C LEU A 6 2.45 3.78 -10.38
N GLY A 7 1.71 4.03 -11.46
CA GLY A 7 0.28 4.35 -11.40
C GLY A 7 -0.55 3.25 -10.74
N ILE A 8 -0.33 1.99 -11.13
CA ILE A 8 -0.98 0.82 -10.51
C ILE A 8 -0.56 0.69 -9.04
N THR A 9 0.73 0.85 -8.74
CA THR A 9 1.26 0.78 -7.37
C THR A 9 0.61 1.84 -6.48
N LEU A 10 0.47 3.07 -6.99
CA LEU A 10 -0.15 4.19 -6.28
C LEU A 10 -1.65 3.95 -6.07
N TYR A 11 -2.34 3.40 -7.07
CA TYR A 11 -3.74 2.98 -6.94
C TYR A 11 -3.94 1.94 -5.83
N ILE A 12 -3.12 0.89 -5.81
CA ILE A 12 -3.18 -0.13 -4.76
C ILE A 12 -2.83 0.48 -3.40
N PHE A 13 -1.83 1.36 -3.34
CA PHE A 13 -1.44 2.05 -2.10
C PHE A 13 -2.61 2.83 -1.49
N VAL A 14 -3.38 3.57 -2.29
CA VAL A 14 -4.56 4.30 -1.82
C VAL A 14 -5.62 3.34 -1.29
N LEU A 15 -5.91 2.25 -2.00
CA LEU A 15 -6.88 1.24 -1.53
C LEU A 15 -6.47 0.62 -0.20
N VAL A 16 -5.19 0.32 0.00
CA VAL A 16 -4.68 -0.23 1.27
C VAL A 16 -4.79 0.79 2.39
N ILE A 17 -4.54 2.08 2.14
CA ILE A 17 -4.76 3.14 3.14
C ILE A 17 -6.24 3.23 3.51
N LEU A 18 -7.15 3.24 2.53
CA LEU A 18 -8.59 3.31 2.80
C LEU A 18 -9.05 2.11 3.63
N ASN A 19 -8.59 0.90 3.28
CA ASN A 19 -8.85 -0.31 4.05
C ASN A 19 -8.31 -0.21 5.49
N LEU A 20 -7.10 0.32 5.68
CA LEU A 20 -6.50 0.50 7.00
C LEU A 20 -7.31 1.46 7.89
N LEU A 21 -7.94 2.47 7.30
CA LEU A 21 -8.78 3.44 8.00
C LEU A 21 -10.19 2.89 8.32
N GLU A 22 -10.69 1.96 7.51
CA GLU A 22 -12.01 1.35 7.69
C GLU A 22 -11.96 0.14 8.64
N GLU A 23 -10.84 -0.59 8.66
CA GLU A 23 -10.66 -1.78 9.49
C GLU A 23 -10.68 -1.47 10.99
N LYS A 24 -11.44 -2.28 11.72
CA LYS A 24 -11.61 -2.16 13.18
C LYS A 24 -10.87 -3.23 13.95
N GLU A 25 -10.47 -4.30 13.27
CA GLU A 25 -9.85 -5.47 13.88
C GLU A 25 -8.32 -5.32 13.85
N PHE A 26 -7.70 -5.35 15.02
CA PHE A 26 -6.30 -4.96 15.21
C PHE A 26 -5.31 -5.79 14.38
N PHE A 27 -5.51 -7.11 14.26
CA PHE A 27 -4.60 -7.95 13.48
C PHE A 27 -4.77 -7.70 11.98
N SER A 28 -6.00 -7.49 11.52
CA SER A 28 -6.29 -7.11 10.14
C SER A 28 -5.70 -5.73 9.78
N GLN A 29 -5.78 -4.76 10.70
CA GLN A 29 -5.13 -3.45 10.56
C GLN A 29 -3.59 -3.58 10.50
N LEU A 30 -2.98 -4.40 11.36
CA LEU A 30 -1.54 -4.66 11.32
C LEU A 30 -1.09 -5.28 10.00
N ASN A 31 -1.84 -6.24 9.47
CA ASN A 31 -1.54 -6.87 8.18
C ASN A 31 -1.58 -5.84 7.04
N ALA A 32 -2.61 -4.99 7.01
CA ALA A 32 -2.72 -3.92 6.02
C ALA A 32 -1.55 -2.91 6.14
N ALA A 33 -1.15 -2.56 7.36
CA ALA A 33 0.01 -1.69 7.60
C ALA A 33 1.33 -2.32 7.12
N LEU A 34 1.51 -3.63 7.31
CA LEU A 34 2.71 -4.35 6.87
C LEU A 34 2.84 -4.35 5.35
N VAL A 35 1.72 -4.40 4.62
CA VAL A 35 1.67 -4.32 3.15
C VAL A 35 2.00 -2.91 2.63
N LEU A 36 1.76 -1.86 3.42
CA LEU A 36 2.15 -0.49 3.04
C LEU A 36 3.66 -0.32 2.92
N ILE A 37 4.45 -1.00 3.75
CA ILE A 37 5.93 -0.90 3.75
C ILE A 37 6.52 -1.19 2.35
N PRO A 38 6.31 -2.37 1.73
CA PRO A 38 6.84 -2.65 0.41
C PRO A 38 6.20 -1.79 -0.69
N LEU A 39 4.95 -1.34 -0.54
CA LEU A 39 4.31 -0.42 -1.49
C LEU A 39 4.99 0.96 -1.49
N ILE A 40 5.32 1.49 -0.32
CA ILE A 40 6.07 2.75 -0.17
C ILE A 40 7.45 2.60 -0.80
N LEU A 41 8.18 1.53 -0.47
CA LEU A 41 9.50 1.26 -1.07
C LEU A 41 9.42 1.21 -2.60
N ARG A 42 8.39 0.55 -3.17
CA ARG A 42 8.15 0.51 -4.62
C ARG A 42 7.85 1.88 -5.21
N LEU A 43 7.04 2.71 -4.54
CA LEU A 43 6.71 4.06 -4.99
C LEU A 43 7.95 4.96 -5.04
N PHE A 44 8.84 4.84 -4.05
CA PHE A 44 10.12 5.55 -4.02
C PHE A 44 11.24 4.86 -4.83
N MET A 45 10.93 3.74 -5.52
CA MET A 45 11.89 2.94 -6.28
C MET A 45 13.11 2.49 -5.45
N ILE A 46 12.91 2.29 -4.15
CA ILE A 46 13.91 1.79 -3.20
C ILE A 46 13.94 0.26 -3.33
N LYS A 47 15.15 -0.29 -3.55
CA LYS A 47 15.36 -1.72 -3.78
C LYS A 47 15.64 -2.48 -2.49
#